data_AF-A0A4Y9MCC6-F1
#
_entry.id   AF-A0A4Y9MCC6-F1
#
_cell.length_a   1.000
_cell.length_b   1.000
_cell.length_c   1.000
_cell.angle_alpha   90.00
_cell.angle_beta   90.00
_cell.angle_gamma   90.00
#
_symmetry.space_group_name_H-M   'P 1'
#
loop_
_entity.id
_entity.type
_entity.pdbx_description
1 polymer ?
#
loop_
_entity_poly.entity_id
_entity_poly.type
_entity_poly.pdbx_seq_one_letter_code
_entity_poly.pdbx_strand_id
1 'polypeptide(L)' 'MTLVYHWGGPRHGQTDELPAEALASTVLVYDGPKWFGVYEQFRPVRTQDTASGPAEVWVVRE' A
#
# COMPACT_ATOMS: atom_id res chain seq x y z
N MET A 1 -5.73 4.68 -11.68
CA MET A 1 -4.50 4.30 -10.98
C MET A 1 -4.39 5.15 -9.72
N THR A 2 -3.91 4.58 -8.62
CA THR A 2 -3.77 5.21 -7.31
C THR A 2 -2.40 4.88 -6.75
N LEU A 3 -1.71 5.89 -6.20
CA LEU A 3 -0.44 5.69 -5.51
C LEU A 3 -0.68 5.16 -4.10
N VAL A 4 0.02 4.11 -3.73
CA VAL A 4 -0.02 3.47 -2.41
C VAL A 4 1.36 3.59 -1.78
N TYR A 5 1.41 4.15 -0.58
CA TYR A 5 2.58 4.18 0.28
C TYR A 5 2.48 3.06 1.33
N HIS A 6 3.48 2.20 1.37
CA HIS A 6 3.54 1.07 2.30
C HIS A 6 4.10 1.50 3.65
N TRP A 7 3.30 1.36 4.70
CA TRP A 7 3.68 1.65 6.07
C TRP A 7 3.83 0.36 6.88
N GLY A 8 5.08 -0.07 7.04
CA GLY A 8 5.45 -1.26 7.80
C GLY A 8 5.69 -2.45 6.89
N GLY A 9 6.13 -3.56 7.49
CA GLY A 9 6.45 -4.78 6.77
C GLY A 9 7.62 -4.62 5.78
N PRO A 10 7.81 -5.59 4.88
CA PRO A 10 8.98 -5.66 3.99
C PRO A 10 9.09 -4.51 2.99
N ARG A 11 7.98 -3.86 2.65
CA ARG A 11 7.93 -2.76 1.68
C ARG A 11 7.85 -1.37 2.33
N HIS A 12 8.08 -1.24 3.65
CA HIS A 12 7.99 0.04 4.35
C HIS A 12 8.74 1.17 3.60
N GLY A 13 8.06 2.29 3.35
CA GLY A 13 8.62 3.44 2.65
C GLY A 13 8.57 3.38 1.13
N GLN A 14 8.20 2.23 0.55
CA GLN A 14 8.03 2.11 -0.90
C GLN A 14 6.67 2.64 -1.32
N THR A 15 6.60 3.12 -2.57
CA THR A 15 5.36 3.57 -3.21
C THR A 15 5.11 2.74 -4.46
N ASP A 16 3.88 2.27 -4.66
CA ASP A 16 3.43 1.60 -5.88
C ASP A 16 2.24 2.32 -6.50
N GLU A 17 2.11 2.24 -7.82
CA GLU A 17 0.93 2.68 -8.55
C GLU A 17 0.06 1.47 -8.88
N LEU A 18 -1.18 1.45 -8.38
CA LEU A 18 -2.08 0.30 -8.52
C LEU A 18 -3.38 0.68 -9.23
N PRO A 19 -3.99 -0.24 -9.99
CA PRO A 19 -5.32 -0.06 -10.54
C PRO A 19 -6.37 -0.02 -9.42
N ALA A 20 -7.47 0.71 -9.62
CA ALA A 20 -8.49 0.90 -8.58
C ALA A 20 -9.17 -0.42 -8.19
N GLU A 21 -9.24 -1.36 -9.14
CA GLU A 21 -9.76 -2.70 -8.97
C GLU A 21 -8.91 -3.52 -7.96
N ALA A 22 -7.59 -3.30 -7.92
CA ALA A 22 -6.71 -3.93 -6.93
C ALA A 22 -6.90 -3.33 -5.52
N LEU A 23 -7.45 -2.13 -5.43
CA LEU A 23 -7.79 -1.47 -4.16
C LEU A 23 -9.24 -1.71 -3.72
N ALA A 24 -10.05 -2.34 -4.57
CA ALA A 24 -11.42 -2.72 -4.22
C ALA A 24 -11.44 -3.78 -3.12
N SER A 25 -10.40 -4.62 -3.05
CA SER A 25 -10.13 -5.42 -1.86
C SER A 25 -9.62 -4.50 -0.75
N THR A 26 -10.17 -4.63 0.46
CA THR A 26 -9.67 -3.95 1.67
C THR A 26 -8.23 -4.38 2.03
N VAL A 27 -7.67 -5.31 1.26
CA VAL A 27 -6.39 -5.97 1.47
C VAL A 27 -5.60 -6.00 0.15
N LEU A 28 -4.33 -5.64 0.21
CA LEU A 28 -3.33 -5.88 -0.85
C LEU A 28 -2.42 -7.03 -0.43
N VAL A 29 -2.32 -8.04 -1.29
CA VAL A 29 -1.41 -9.17 -1.11
C VAL A 29 -0.35 -9.11 -2.20
N TYR A 30 0.91 -8.98 -1.81
CA TYR A 30 2.03 -9.06 -2.75
C TYR A 30 2.58 -10.47 -2.80
N ASP A 31 2.53 -11.08 -3.97
CA ASP A 31 3.20 -12.35 -4.28
C ASP A 31 4.50 -12.03 -5.05
N GLY A 32 5.59 -11.89 -4.30
CA GLY A 32 6.94 -11.60 -4.81
C GLY A 32 7.99 -12.38 -4.03
N PRO A 33 9.26 -12.45 -4.51
CA PRO A 33 10.14 -13.59 -4.32
C PRO A 33 10.51 -14.01 -2.89
N LYS A 34 10.17 -13.25 -1.83
CA LYS A 34 10.48 -13.66 -0.45
C LYS A 34 9.47 -13.35 0.65
N TRP A 35 8.38 -12.60 0.45
CA TRP A 35 7.43 -12.30 1.54
C TRP A 35 6.01 -12.00 1.08
N PHE A 36 5.03 -12.63 1.74
CA PHE A 36 3.62 -12.26 1.68
C PHE A 36 3.35 -11.17 2.72
N GLY A 37 3.26 -9.92 2.28
CA GLY A 37 2.76 -8.82 3.12
C GLY A 37 1.28 -8.60 2.82
N VAL A 38 0.43 -8.72 3.84
CA VAL A 38 -0.99 -8.37 3.78
C VAL A 38 -1.11 -6.93 4.25
N TYR A 39 -1.39 -6.02 3.32
CA TYR A 39 -1.54 -4.60 3.61
C TYR A 39 -3.02 -4.22 3.59
N GLU A 40 -3.47 -3.43 4.56
CA GLU A 40 -4.82 -2.88 4.60
C GLU A 40 -4.78 -1.35 4.46
N GLN A 41 -5.84 -0.77 3.87
CA GLN A 41 -5.95 0.68 3.77
C GLN A 41 -5.99 1.27 5.19
N PHE A 42 -5.13 2.25 5.47
CA PHE A 42 -5.17 2.92 6.77
C PHE A 42 -6.53 3.63 6.95
N ARG A 43 -7.15 3.45 8.11
CA ARG A 43 -8.44 4.08 8.46
C ARG A 43 -8.26 4.98 9.69
N PRO A 44 -8.65 6.27 9.62
CA PRO A 44 -9.20 6.99 8.46
C PRO A 44 -8.17 7.09 7.32
N VAL A 45 -8.65 7.20 6.07
CA VAL A 45 -7.76 7.26 4.89
C VAL A 45 -6.79 8.42 5.07
N ARG A 46 -5.50 8.09 5.04
CA ARG A 46 -4.41 9.04 5.16
C ARG A 46 -3.64 9.08 3.85
N THR A 47 -3.22 10.27 3.45
CA THR A 47 -2.31 10.47 2.33
C THR A 47 -0.94 10.92 2.84
N GLN A 48 0.11 10.55 2.12
CA GLN A 48 1.49 10.94 2.36
C GLN A 48 2.10 11.48 1.08
N ASP A 49 2.80 12.61 1.18
CA ASP A 49 3.55 13.15 0.05
C ASP A 49 4.76 12.25 -0.24
N THR A 50 4.89 11.84 -1.51
CA THR A 50 6.01 11.05 -2.01
C THR A 50 6.65 11.76 -3.19
N ALA A 51 7.83 11.31 -3.62
CA ALA A 51 8.48 11.83 -4.82
C ALA A 51 7.60 11.70 -6.09
N SER A 52 6.68 10.73 -6.11
CA SER A 52 5.75 10.47 -7.21
C SER A 52 4.41 11.22 -7.07
N GLY A 53 4.20 11.94 -5.96
CA GLY A 53 2.95 12.63 -5.64
C GLY A 53 2.28 12.10 -4.36
N PRO A 54 1.09 12.61 -4.02
CA PRO A 54 0.35 12.16 -2.84
C PRO A 54 -0.08 10.69 -3.00
N ALA A 55 0.27 9.85 -2.04
CA ALA A 55 -0.04 8.42 -2.01
C ALA A 55 -0.90 8.05 -0.79
N GLU A 56 -1.85 7.14 -0.96
CA GLU A 56 -2.63 6.60 0.16
C GLU A 56 -1.76 5.71 1.04
N VAL A 57 -1.90 5.83 2.36
CA VAL A 57 -1.15 5.02 3.31
C VAL A 57 -1.83 3.67 3.50
N TRP A 58 -1.08 2.60 3.27
CA TRP A 58 -1.50 1.22 3.51
C TRP A 58 -0.56 0.58 4.52
N VAL A 59 -1.11 -0.04 5.57
CA VAL A 59 -0.35 -0.58 6.70
C VAL A 59 -0.32 -2.10 6.66
N VAL A 60 0.81 -2.69 7.06
CA VAL A 60 0.86 -4.15 7.25
C VAL A 60 -0.03 -4.55 8.44
N ARG A 61 -0.80 -5.64 8.28
CA ARG A 61 -1.52 -6.27 9.39
C ARG A 61 -0.79 -7.55 9.80
N GLU A 62 -0.50 -7.68 11.09
CA GLU A 62 -0.01 -8.93 11.70
C GLU A 62 -1.11 -9.99 11.80
#